data_AF-R7HL94-F1
#
_entry.id   AF-R7HL94-F1
#
_cell.length_a   1.000
_cell.length_b   1.000
_cell.length_c   1.000
_cell.angle_alpha   90.00
_cell.angle_beta   90.00
_cell.angle_gamma   90.00
#
_symmetry.space_group_name_H-M   'P 1'
#
loop_
_entity.id
_entity.type
_entity.pdbx_description
1 polymer ?
#
loop_
_entity_poly.entity_id
_entity_poly.type
_entity_poly.pdbx_seq_one_letter_code
_entity_poly.pdbx_strand_id
1 'polypeptide(L)'
;MKKEKEIPLKNYILLSIVLILTIVVVIYFFLWKNTYEKSKLQTPILDDYLLVINYNELNNYLVENKDAIIYVSKLNDESIRLFENKFKNIINKNNLNNKILYLDLTEELKENNIVKEINKKYGKEMTEVPTIVIIKDGKISSSYNIKENKYNIKLLEKYLEKEDVIND
;
A
#
# COMPACT_ATOMS: atom_id res chain seq x y z
N MET A 1 58.20 21.34 40.08
CA MET A 1 57.61 20.39 39.09
C MET A 1 56.12 20.22 39.41
N LYS A 2 55.22 20.53 38.46
CA LYS A 2 53.79 20.26 38.63
C LYS A 2 53.59 18.74 38.52
N LYS A 3 53.04 18.10 39.56
CA LYS A 3 52.67 16.68 39.50
C LYS A 3 51.64 16.48 38.38
N GLU A 4 51.92 15.58 37.46
CA GLU A 4 50.93 15.15 36.48
C GLU A 4 49.75 14.53 37.22
N LYS A 5 48.54 14.97 36.90
CA LYS A 5 47.32 14.36 37.45
C LYS A 5 47.16 12.99 36.81
N GLU A 6 47.49 11.94 37.54
CA GLU A 6 47.16 10.57 37.13
C GLU A 6 45.64 10.40 37.14
N ILE A 7 45.07 10.16 35.97
CA ILE A 7 43.64 9.88 35.83
C ILE A 7 43.41 8.45 36.32
N PRO A 8 42.58 8.22 37.35
CA PRO A 8 42.35 6.88 37.87
C PRO A 8 41.68 6.00 36.79
N LEU A 9 42.14 4.76 36.64
CA LEU A 9 41.62 3.76 35.69
C LEU A 9 40.08 3.61 35.70
N LYS A 10 39.45 3.83 36.85
CA LYS A 10 37.99 3.84 37.02
C LYS A 10 37.28 4.82 36.07
N ASN A 11 37.90 5.95 35.75
CA ASN A 11 37.31 6.94 34.84
C ASN A 11 37.34 6.45 33.38
N TYR A 12 38.35 5.69 32.99
CA TYR A 12 38.41 5.06 31.66
C TYR A 12 37.38 3.93 31.54
N ILE A 13 37.19 3.12 32.59
CA ILE A 13 36.14 2.10 32.62
C ILE A 13 34.75 2.73 32.51
N LEU A 14 34.50 3.81 33.27
CA LEU A 14 33.25 4.56 33.20
C LEU A 14 33.02 5.12 31.79
N LEU A 15 34.06 5.71 31.18
CA LEU A 15 33.99 6.22 29.82
C LEU A 15 33.65 5.12 28.80
N SER A 16 34.28 3.94 28.91
CA SER A 16 33.99 2.79 28.06
C SER A 16 32.54 2.32 28.20
N ILE A 17 32.01 2.26 29.42
CA ILE A 17 30.61 1.89 29.67
C ILE A 17 29.67 2.92 29.02
N VAL A 18 29.92 4.21 29.21
CA VAL A 18 29.12 5.29 28.61
C VAL A 18 29.14 5.19 27.08
N LEU A 19 30.30 4.91 26.50
CA LEU A 19 30.46 4.79 25.04
C LEU A 19 29.69 3.58 24.49
N ILE A 20 29.80 2.41 25.14
CA ILE A 20 29.02 1.21 24.78
C ILE A 20 27.53 1.49 24.89
N LEU A 21 27.08 2.09 25.99
CA LEU A 21 25.66 2.39 26.22
C LEU A 21 25.12 3.35 25.15
N THR A 22 25.92 4.34 24.76
CA THR A 22 25.57 5.26 23.66
C THR A 22 25.40 4.51 22.34
N ILE A 23 26.29 3.57 22.01
CA ILE A 23 26.17 2.73 20.80
C ILE A 23 24.89 1.89 20.85
N VAL A 24 24.57 1.26 21.98
CA VAL A 24 23.35 0.46 22.14
C VAL A 24 22.10 1.32 21.92
N VAL A 25 22.06 2.53 22.49
CA VAL A 25 20.94 3.46 22.31
C VAL A 25 20.77 3.88 20.85
N VAL A 26 21.86 4.18 20.14
CA VAL A 26 21.82 4.52 18.71
C VAL A 26 21.30 3.35 17.88
N ILE A 27 21.77 2.12 18.14
CA ILE A 27 21.29 0.91 17.46
C ILE A 27 19.79 0.70 17.74
N TYR A 28 19.34 0.88 18.98
CA TYR A 28 17.94 0.77 19.34
C TYR A 28 17.06 1.74 18.55
N PHE A 29 17.44 3.03 18.49
CA PHE A 29 16.71 4.02 17.71
C PHE A 29 16.70 3.71 16.21
N PHE A 30 17.82 3.19 15.67
CA PHE A 30 17.89 2.78 14.27
C PHE A 30 16.93 1.62 13.96
N LEU A 31 16.89 0.59 14.80
CA LEU A 31 15.97 -0.54 14.66
C LEU A 31 14.52 -0.10 14.80
N TRP A 32 14.21 0.75 15.77
CA TRP A 32 12.87 1.29 15.95
C TRP A 32 12.42 2.06 14.72
N LYS A 33 13.24 2.98 14.20
CA LYS A 33 12.92 3.73 12.98
C LYS A 33 12.62 2.78 11.82
N ASN A 34 13.44 1.75 11.62
CA ASN A 34 13.24 0.77 10.54
C ASN A 34 11.92 0.00 10.69
N THR A 35 11.59 -0.44 11.90
CA THR A 35 10.32 -1.12 12.19
C THR A 35 9.12 -0.20 11.98
N TYR A 36 9.24 1.07 12.37
CA TYR A 36 8.18 2.06 12.21
C TYR A 36 7.87 2.39 10.74
N GLU A 37 8.90 2.55 9.91
CA GLU A 37 8.70 2.77 8.46
C GLU A 37 8.06 1.54 7.81
N LYS A 38 8.47 0.33 8.21
CA LYS A 38 7.86 -0.92 7.72
C LYS A 38 6.41 -1.06 8.13
N SER A 39 6.07 -0.79 9.40
CA SER A 39 4.69 -0.92 9.87
C SER A 39 3.75 0.05 9.14
N LYS A 40 4.21 1.25 8.81
CA LYS A 40 3.44 2.22 8.03
C LYS A 40 3.11 1.72 6.61
N LEU A 41 3.98 0.91 6.01
CA LEU A 41 3.72 0.30 4.70
C LEU A 41 2.81 -0.93 4.79
N GLN A 42 2.74 -1.58 5.95
CA GLN A 42 1.86 -2.72 6.23
C GLN A 42 0.42 -2.32 6.57
N THR A 43 0.19 -1.12 7.10
CA THR A 43 -1.17 -0.67 7.45
C THR A 43 -1.92 -0.17 6.21
N PRO A 44 -3.02 -0.79 5.75
CA PRO A 44 -3.80 -0.26 4.64
C PRO A 44 -4.32 1.14 4.97
N ILE A 45 -4.27 2.08 4.00
CA ILE A 45 -4.82 3.44 4.19
C ILE A 45 -6.14 3.67 3.50
N LEU A 46 -6.51 2.84 2.53
CA LEU A 46 -7.76 3.04 1.79
C LEU A 46 -8.96 2.38 2.47
N ASP A 47 -8.76 1.53 3.49
CA ASP A 47 -9.83 0.93 4.29
C ASP A 47 -10.72 1.99 4.96
N ASP A 48 -10.14 3.14 5.33
CA ASP A 48 -10.88 4.27 5.91
C ASP A 48 -11.71 5.04 4.87
N TYR A 49 -11.48 4.80 3.57
CA TYR A 49 -12.07 5.58 2.48
C TYR A 49 -12.90 4.75 1.51
N LEU A 50 -12.68 3.45 1.38
CA LEU A 50 -13.33 2.56 0.42
C LEU A 50 -13.90 1.33 1.14
N LEU A 51 -14.95 0.74 0.57
CA LEU A 51 -15.49 -0.51 1.09
C LEU A 51 -14.56 -1.68 0.76
N VAL A 52 -14.01 -2.30 1.79
CA VAL A 52 -13.05 -3.41 1.66
C VAL A 52 -13.79 -4.72 1.34
N ILE A 53 -13.26 -5.48 0.40
CA ILE A 53 -13.73 -6.82 0.05
C ILE A 53 -12.57 -7.81 0.04
N ASN A 54 -12.77 -8.97 0.66
CA ASN A 54 -11.78 -10.04 0.63
C ASN A 54 -11.86 -10.83 -0.68
N TYR A 55 -10.73 -11.39 -1.13
CA TYR A 55 -10.69 -12.20 -2.35
C TYR A 55 -11.68 -13.38 -2.31
N ASN A 56 -11.83 -14.02 -1.14
CA ASN A 56 -12.75 -15.14 -0.94
C ASN A 56 -14.24 -14.75 -1.08
N GLU A 57 -14.57 -13.48 -0.82
CA GLU A 57 -15.94 -12.95 -0.86
C GLU A 57 -16.28 -12.31 -2.21
N LEU A 58 -15.26 -11.93 -2.99
CA LEU A 58 -15.38 -11.27 -4.29
C LEU A 58 -16.37 -11.96 -5.21
N ASN A 59 -16.35 -13.29 -5.28
CA ASN A 59 -17.26 -14.03 -6.16
C ASN A 59 -18.72 -13.86 -5.76
N ASN A 60 -19.02 -13.97 -4.47
CA ASN A 60 -20.40 -13.87 -3.98
C ASN A 60 -20.91 -12.45 -4.19
N TYR A 61 -20.07 -11.45 -3.91
CA TYR A 61 -20.39 -10.07 -4.17
C TYR A 61 -20.74 -9.80 -5.64
N LEU A 62 -19.94 -10.32 -6.58
CA LEU A 62 -20.15 -10.08 -8.02
C LEU A 62 -21.33 -10.85 -8.61
N VAL A 63 -21.79 -11.92 -7.95
CA VAL A 63 -23.04 -12.60 -8.31
C VAL A 63 -24.25 -11.73 -7.97
N GLU A 64 -24.20 -11.04 -6.83
CA GLU A 64 -25.26 -10.14 -6.36
C GLU A 64 -25.18 -8.76 -7.05
N ASN A 65 -23.97 -8.27 -7.28
CA ASN A 65 -23.66 -6.97 -7.86
C ASN A 65 -22.85 -7.17 -9.14
N LYS A 66 -23.57 -7.35 -10.25
CA LYS A 66 -22.94 -7.64 -11.55
C LYS A 66 -22.06 -6.51 -12.09
N ASP A 67 -22.32 -5.27 -11.65
CA ASP A 67 -21.55 -4.10 -12.03
C ASP A 67 -20.83 -3.56 -10.80
N ALA A 68 -19.50 -3.40 -10.91
CA ALA A 68 -18.66 -2.96 -9.80
C ALA A 68 -17.39 -2.29 -10.30
N ILE A 69 -16.83 -1.39 -9.50
CA ILE A 69 -15.51 -0.80 -9.72
C ILE A 69 -14.63 -1.23 -8.56
N ILE A 70 -13.48 -1.82 -8.87
CA ILE A 70 -12.61 -2.41 -7.85
C ILE A 70 -11.20 -1.85 -8.01
N TYR A 71 -10.70 -1.23 -6.97
CA TYR A 71 -9.28 -0.94 -6.81
C TYR A 71 -8.58 -2.15 -6.20
N VAL A 72 -7.68 -2.75 -6.96
CA VAL A 72 -6.92 -3.93 -6.55
C VAL A 72 -5.48 -3.52 -6.26
N SER A 73 -4.97 -3.83 -5.07
CA SER A 73 -3.66 -3.37 -4.62
C SER A 73 -2.93 -4.43 -3.79
N LYS A 74 -1.76 -4.04 -3.29
CA LYS A 74 -0.99 -4.76 -2.28
C LYS A 74 -0.29 -3.77 -1.34
N LEU A 75 -0.03 -4.22 -0.13
CA LEU A 75 0.73 -3.52 0.90
C LEU A 75 2.24 -3.72 0.69
N ASN A 76 3.04 -3.09 1.55
CA ASN A 76 4.50 -3.20 1.55
C ASN A 76 5.21 -2.64 0.30
N ASP A 77 4.57 -1.73 -0.44
CA ASP A 77 5.16 -1.06 -1.60
C ASP A 77 5.05 0.46 -1.46
N GLU A 78 6.20 1.14 -1.45
CA GLU A 78 6.28 2.60 -1.25
C GLU A 78 5.67 3.38 -2.42
N SER A 79 5.81 2.89 -3.65
CA SER A 79 5.23 3.56 -4.83
C SER A 79 3.71 3.50 -4.81
N ILE A 80 3.17 2.34 -4.42
CA ILE A 80 1.73 2.17 -4.18
C ILE A 80 1.27 3.10 -3.06
N ARG A 81 1.98 3.14 -1.92
CA ARG A 81 1.64 4.02 -0.79
C ARG A 81 1.58 5.50 -1.18
N LEU A 82 2.54 5.96 -1.97
CA LEU A 82 2.58 7.36 -2.43
C LEU A 82 1.43 7.67 -3.39
N PHE A 83 1.06 6.71 -4.24
CA PHE A 83 -0.11 6.81 -5.11
C PHE A 83 -1.41 6.84 -4.31
N GLU A 84 -1.61 5.90 -3.38
CA GLU A 84 -2.83 5.79 -2.56
C GLU A 84 -3.06 7.08 -1.74
N ASN A 85 -1.99 7.70 -1.23
CA ASN A 85 -2.07 9.00 -0.56
C ASN A 85 -2.54 10.15 -1.47
N LYS A 86 -2.36 10.06 -2.78
CA LYS A 86 -2.93 11.00 -3.75
C LYS A 86 -4.35 10.59 -4.12
N PHE A 87 -4.58 9.28 -4.31
CA PHE A 87 -5.86 8.72 -4.71
C PHE A 87 -6.96 8.95 -3.67
N LYS A 88 -6.64 8.91 -2.36
CA LYS A 88 -7.60 9.27 -1.30
C LYS A 88 -8.20 10.67 -1.48
N ASN A 89 -7.43 11.61 -2.03
CA ASN A 89 -7.94 12.97 -2.27
C ASN A 89 -8.97 12.97 -3.40
N ILE A 90 -8.78 12.15 -4.44
CA ILE A 90 -9.75 11.96 -5.54
C ILE A 90 -11.01 11.27 -5.01
N ILE A 91 -10.83 10.23 -4.20
CA ILE A 91 -11.95 9.50 -3.59
C ILE A 91 -12.85 10.47 -2.82
N ASN A 92 -12.28 11.29 -1.95
CA ASN A 92 -13.04 12.25 -1.15
C ASN A 92 -13.62 13.39 -2.00
N LYS A 93 -12.86 13.92 -2.96
CA LYS A 93 -13.34 15.01 -3.84
C LYS A 93 -14.57 14.59 -4.64
N ASN A 94 -14.64 13.33 -5.08
CA ASN A 94 -15.69 12.84 -5.97
C ASN A 94 -16.68 11.87 -5.29
N ASN A 95 -16.65 11.77 -3.95
CA ASN A 95 -17.50 10.88 -3.15
C ASN A 95 -17.49 9.41 -3.65
N LEU A 96 -16.30 8.86 -3.90
CA LEU A 96 -16.13 7.51 -4.46
C LEU A 96 -16.21 6.40 -3.41
N ASN A 97 -16.37 6.73 -2.13
CA ASN A 97 -16.28 5.81 -1.00
C ASN A 97 -17.20 4.59 -1.12
N ASN A 98 -18.40 4.79 -1.68
CA ASN A 98 -19.40 3.73 -1.90
C ASN A 98 -19.47 3.26 -3.37
N LYS A 99 -18.60 3.79 -4.25
CA LYS A 99 -18.57 3.45 -5.68
C LYS A 99 -17.42 2.51 -6.02
N ILE A 100 -16.30 2.61 -5.31
CA ILE A 100 -15.11 1.81 -5.55
C ILE A 100 -14.89 0.88 -4.35
N LEU A 101 -14.73 -0.41 -4.65
CA LEU A 101 -14.33 -1.42 -3.67
C LEU A 101 -12.82 -1.47 -3.56
N TYR A 102 -12.31 -1.77 -2.38
CA TYR A 102 -10.90 -2.05 -2.16
C TYR A 102 -10.66 -3.55 -2.00
N LEU A 103 -9.82 -4.11 -2.86
CA LEU A 103 -9.37 -5.50 -2.79
C LEU A 103 -7.86 -5.53 -2.54
N ASP A 104 -7.47 -5.89 -1.33
CA ASP A 104 -6.08 -6.18 -0.98
C ASP A 104 -5.75 -7.63 -1.36
N LEU A 105 -4.68 -7.82 -2.13
CA LEU A 105 -4.15 -9.14 -2.53
C LEU A 105 -2.76 -9.43 -1.94
N THR A 106 -2.38 -8.75 -0.85
CA THR A 106 -1.03 -8.87 -0.25
C THR A 106 -0.66 -10.30 0.10
N GLU A 107 -1.60 -11.08 0.65
CA GLU A 107 -1.35 -12.45 1.07
C GLU A 107 -1.43 -13.41 -0.13
N GLU A 108 -2.43 -13.23 -0.99
CA GLU A 108 -2.71 -14.07 -2.15
C GLU A 108 -1.59 -14.02 -3.20
N LEU A 109 -0.88 -12.89 -3.30
CA LEU A 109 0.26 -12.72 -4.19
C LEU A 109 1.53 -13.46 -3.75
N LYS A 110 1.62 -13.95 -2.51
CA LYS A 110 2.81 -14.66 -2.01
C LYS A 110 2.91 -16.10 -2.50
N GLU A 111 1.77 -16.76 -2.69
CA GLU A 111 1.72 -18.21 -2.88
C GLU A 111 1.36 -18.63 -4.31
N ASN A 112 0.59 -17.82 -5.05
CA ASN A 112 0.05 -18.19 -6.36
C ASN A 112 0.04 -17.03 -7.36
N ASN A 113 -0.15 -17.35 -8.64
CA ASN A 113 -0.41 -16.35 -9.68
C ASN A 113 -1.88 -15.94 -9.67
N ILE A 114 -2.31 -15.29 -8.59
CA ILE A 114 -3.70 -14.88 -8.35
C ILE A 114 -4.28 -14.02 -9.49
N VAL A 115 -3.43 -13.21 -10.13
CA VAL A 115 -3.81 -12.38 -11.29
C VAL A 115 -4.26 -13.25 -12.46
N LYS A 116 -3.57 -14.37 -12.73
CA LYS A 116 -4.00 -15.33 -13.77
C LYS A 116 -5.33 -15.99 -13.42
N GLU A 117 -5.59 -16.27 -12.14
CA GLU A 117 -6.85 -16.89 -11.70
C GLU A 117 -8.03 -15.92 -11.82
N ILE A 118 -7.85 -14.68 -11.37
CA ILE A 118 -8.79 -13.58 -11.59
C ILE A 118 -9.07 -13.45 -13.09
N ASN A 119 -8.02 -13.43 -13.92
CA ASN A 119 -8.20 -13.29 -15.35
C ASN A 119 -8.94 -14.46 -16.00
N LYS A 120 -8.69 -15.69 -15.53
CA LYS A 120 -9.38 -16.89 -16.01
C LYS A 120 -10.86 -16.86 -15.65
N LYS A 121 -11.20 -16.32 -14.48
CA LYS A 121 -12.56 -16.31 -13.94
C LYS A 121 -13.40 -15.15 -14.46
N TYR A 122 -12.82 -13.95 -14.54
CA TYR A 122 -13.56 -12.73 -14.81
C TYR A 122 -13.21 -12.06 -16.15
N GLY A 123 -12.08 -12.39 -16.80
CA GLY A 123 -11.68 -11.82 -18.10
C GLY A 123 -10.20 -11.43 -18.17
N LYS A 124 -9.61 -11.36 -19.38
CA LYS A 124 -8.14 -11.39 -19.59
C LYS A 124 -7.38 -10.06 -19.47
N GLU A 125 -7.89 -9.07 -18.74
CA GLU A 125 -7.37 -7.70 -18.87
C GLU A 125 -6.40 -7.27 -17.77
N MET A 126 -6.37 -7.93 -16.61
CA MET A 126 -5.51 -7.50 -15.51
C MET A 126 -4.08 -8.00 -15.69
N THR A 127 -3.10 -7.11 -15.77
CA THR A 127 -1.67 -7.49 -15.94
C THR A 127 -0.92 -7.54 -14.60
N GLU A 128 -1.00 -6.48 -13.80
CA GLU A 128 -0.34 -6.33 -12.50
C GLU A 128 -1.19 -5.48 -11.54
N VAL A 129 -0.79 -5.47 -10.26
CA VAL A 129 -1.27 -4.54 -9.23
C VAL A 129 -0.25 -3.40 -9.02
N PRO A 130 -0.69 -2.19 -8.62
CA PRO A 130 -2.08 -1.81 -8.39
C PRO A 130 -2.83 -1.48 -9.68
N THR A 131 -4.12 -1.80 -9.71
CA THR A 131 -4.99 -1.63 -10.89
C THR A 131 -6.40 -1.20 -10.47
N ILE A 132 -7.09 -0.48 -11.34
CA ILE A 132 -8.55 -0.34 -11.25
C ILE A 132 -9.18 -1.28 -12.27
N VAL A 133 -10.21 -2.01 -11.86
CA VAL A 133 -10.97 -2.92 -12.71
C VAL A 133 -12.43 -2.46 -12.71
N ILE A 134 -13.01 -2.35 -13.89
CA ILE A 134 -14.44 -2.12 -14.07
C ILE A 134 -15.06 -3.43 -14.51
N ILE A 135 -16.00 -3.90 -13.69
CA ILE A 135 -16.76 -5.11 -13.91
C ILE A 135 -18.14 -4.71 -14.41
N LYS A 136 -18.56 -5.32 -15.51
CA LYS A 136 -19.92 -5.22 -16.06
C LYS A 136 -20.43 -6.62 -16.35
N ASP A 137 -21.67 -6.90 -15.97
CA ASP A 137 -22.28 -8.24 -16.12
C ASP A 137 -21.43 -9.38 -15.52
N GLY A 138 -20.73 -9.10 -14.41
CA GLY A 138 -19.88 -10.06 -13.69
C GLY A 138 -18.55 -10.38 -14.37
N LYS A 139 -18.18 -9.64 -15.42
CA LYS A 139 -16.90 -9.79 -16.15
C LYS A 139 -16.13 -8.48 -16.21
N ILE A 140 -14.81 -8.59 -16.33
CA ILE A 140 -13.93 -7.44 -16.53
C ILE A 140 -14.25 -6.83 -17.89
N SER A 141 -14.75 -5.60 -17.88
CA SER A 141 -15.06 -4.81 -19.08
C SER A 141 -13.93 -3.86 -19.44
N SER A 142 -13.22 -3.33 -18.45
CA SER A 142 -12.04 -2.49 -18.65
C SER A 142 -11.13 -2.57 -17.43
N SER A 143 -9.84 -2.30 -17.63
CA SER A 143 -8.90 -2.16 -16.53
C SER A 143 -7.87 -1.05 -16.79
N TYR A 144 -7.37 -0.47 -15.71
CA TYR A 144 -6.37 0.59 -15.72
C TYR A 144 -5.23 0.24 -14.78
N ASN A 145 -4.11 -0.17 -15.36
CA ASN A 145 -2.90 -0.49 -14.60
C ASN A 145 -2.16 0.79 -14.21
N ILE A 146 -2.08 1.04 -12.90
CA ILE A 146 -1.49 2.27 -12.36
C ILE A 146 0.04 2.24 -12.49
N LYS A 147 0.66 1.07 -12.37
CA LYS A 147 2.11 0.90 -12.47
C LYS A 147 2.60 1.11 -13.91
N GLU A 148 1.91 0.55 -14.91
CA GLU A 148 2.19 0.78 -16.34
C GLU A 148 2.07 2.27 -16.70
N ASN A 149 1.12 2.97 -16.08
CA ASN A 149 0.91 4.41 -16.24
C ASN A 149 1.77 5.27 -15.29
N LYS A 150 2.83 4.69 -14.70
CA LYS A 150 3.82 5.38 -13.85
C LYS A 150 3.20 6.14 -12.68
N TYR A 151 2.14 5.60 -12.09
CA TYR A 151 1.43 6.18 -10.94
C TYR A 151 0.91 7.61 -11.19
N ASN A 152 0.61 7.95 -12.46
CA ASN A 152 0.17 9.28 -12.83
C ASN A 152 -1.30 9.50 -12.48
N ILE A 153 -1.54 10.29 -11.44
CA ILE A 153 -2.87 10.54 -10.91
C ILE A 153 -3.81 11.25 -11.91
N LYS A 154 -3.27 12.12 -12.78
CA LYS A 154 -4.07 12.84 -13.78
C LYS A 154 -4.53 11.93 -14.91
N LEU A 155 -3.73 10.92 -15.26
CA LEU A 155 -4.13 9.92 -16.25
C LEU A 155 -5.22 9.00 -15.68
N LEU A 156 -5.17 8.73 -14.37
CA LEU A 156 -6.23 8.01 -13.70
C LEU A 156 -7.54 8.81 -13.67
N GLU A 157 -7.51 10.09 -13.33
CA GLU A 157 -8.72 10.95 -13.36
C GLU A 157 -9.37 10.90 -14.75
N LYS A 158 -8.59 11.08 -15.82
CA LYS A 158 -9.10 10.97 -17.20
C LYS A 158 -9.70 9.61 -17.54
N TYR A 159 -9.12 8.53 -17.01
CA TYR A 159 -9.69 7.20 -17.19
C TYR A 159 -11.03 7.07 -16.46
N LEU A 160 -11.12 7.57 -15.22
CA LEU A 160 -12.37 7.56 -14.45
C LEU A 160 -13.45 8.46 -15.06
N GLU A 161 -13.07 9.61 -15.65
CA GLU A 161 -13.97 10.48 -16.43
C GLU A 161 -14.50 9.74 -17.66
N LYS A 162 -13.61 9.13 -18.45
CA LYS A 162 -13.96 8.37 -19.66
C LYS A 162 -14.93 7.21 -19.38
N GLU A 163 -14.81 6.58 -18.22
CA GLU A 163 -15.65 5.45 -17.81
C GLU A 163 -16.88 5.90 -16.99
N ASP A 164 -17.20 7.20 -16.98
CA ASP A 164 -18.34 7.82 -16.28
C ASP A 164 -18.37 7.55 -14.76
N VAL A 165 -17.21 7.35 -14.14
CA VAL A 165 -17.07 7.10 -12.69
C VAL A 165 -17.09 8.40 -11.90
N ILE A 166 -16.41 9.41 -12.43
CA ILE A 166 -16.37 10.79 -11.92
C ILE A 166 -16.88 11.76 -12.99
N ASN A 167 -17.45 12.88 -12.54
CA ASN A 167 -17.93 13.94 -13.43
C ASN A 167 -16.84 15.02 -13.56
N ASP A 168 -16.76 15.65 -14.73
CA ASP A 168 -15.90 16.82 -15.02
C ASP A 168 -16.14 18.01 -14.07
#